data_AF-A0A0F9KMA8-F1
#
_entry.id   AF-A0A0F9KMA8-F1
#
_cell.length_a   1.000
_cell.length_b   1.000
_cell.length_c   1.000
_cell.angle_alpha   90.00
_cell.angle_beta   90.00
_cell.angle_gamma   90.00
#
_symmetry.space_group_name_H-M   'P 1'
#
loop_
_entity.id
_entity.type
_entity.pdbx_description
1 polymer ?
#
loop_
_entity_poly.entity_id
_entity_poly.type
_entity_poly.pdbx_seq_one_letter_code
_entity_poly.pdbx_strand_id
1 'polypeptide(L)'
;MAGLDKMYDAQGFIQNYIEQKIRGLLEYQMNEYQDPNWTQAALLFERAVVPCERYAEERLYKLAQDIIDKAEQHGNKWVSQVIPGMYNEKIMDPTSIDMNNIPDGVEVRDYNDTIKNIRKWMKTYQENRIDLI
;
A
#
# COMPACT_ATOMS: atom_id res chain seq x y z
N MET A 1 5.05 -25.68 26.98
CA MET A 1 5.73 -25.35 25.72
C MET A 1 4.79 -25.35 24.51
N ALA A 2 3.77 -26.22 24.42
CA ALA A 2 2.82 -26.25 23.29
C ALA A 2 1.98 -24.98 22.99
N GLY A 3 1.94 -23.99 23.88
CA GLY A 3 1.23 -22.73 23.68
C GLY A 3 2.01 -21.71 22.85
N LEU A 4 3.33 -21.67 23.00
CA LEU A 4 4.21 -20.78 22.25
C LEU A 4 4.30 -21.22 20.78
N ASP A 5 4.44 -22.52 20.53
CA ASP A 5 4.50 -23.08 19.18
C ASP A 5 3.24 -22.73 18.36
N LYS A 6 2.05 -22.85 18.97
CA LYS A 6 0.78 -22.47 18.32
C LYS A 6 0.66 -20.97 18.04
N MET A 7 1.28 -20.12 18.86
CA MET A 7 1.28 -18.67 18.65
C MET A 7 2.21 -18.27 17.50
N TYR A 8 3.37 -18.92 17.38
CA TYR A 8 4.27 -18.73 16.24
C TYR A 8 3.63 -19.20 14.93
N ASP A 9 2.94 -20.35 14.93
CA ASP A 9 2.20 -20.85 13.77
C ASP A 9 1.07 -19.89 13.35
N ALA A 10 0.33 -19.35 14.31
CA ALA A 10 -0.73 -18.37 14.05
C ALA A 10 -0.17 -17.06 13.50
N GLN A 11 0.96 -16.59 14.02
CA GLN A 11 1.65 -15.39 13.53
C GLN A 11 2.07 -15.57 12.07
N GLY A 12 2.73 -16.69 11.73
CA GLY A 12 3.17 -16.99 10.36
C GLY A 12 1.98 -17.12 9.40
N PHE A 13 0.88 -17.74 9.85
CA PHE A 13 -0.36 -17.83 9.07
C PHE A 13 -0.98 -16.46 8.79
N ILE A 14 -1.11 -15.60 9.81
CA ILE A 14 -1.70 -14.26 9.68
C ILE A 14 -0.86 -13.41 8.73
N GLN A 15 0.47 -13.39 8.88
CA GLN A 15 1.34 -12.63 8.00
C GLN A 15 1.28 -13.12 6.56
N ASN A 16 1.26 -14.44 6.35
CA ASN A 16 1.09 -15.02 5.03
C ASN A 16 -0.25 -14.62 4.39
N TYR A 17 -1.33 -14.63 5.18
CA TYR A 17 -2.65 -14.21 4.71
C TYR A 17 -2.66 -12.73 4.31
N ILE A 18 -2.10 -11.85 5.14
CA ILE A 18 -2.00 -10.41 4.87
C ILE A 18 -1.18 -10.18 3.59
N GLU A 19 -0.01 -10.82 3.48
CA GLU A 19 0.83 -10.74 2.29
C GLU A 19 0.07 -11.13 1.03
N GLN A 20 -0.61 -12.29 1.03
CA GLN A 20 -1.38 -12.77 -0.12
C GLN A 20 -2.49 -11.80 -0.53
N LYS A 21 -3.18 -11.18 0.44
CA LYS A 21 -4.22 -10.19 0.13
C LYS A 21 -3.66 -8.94 -0.51
N ILE A 22 -2.55 -8.42 0.02
CA ILE A 22 -1.91 -7.21 -0.52
C ILE A 22 -1.28 -7.50 -1.90
N ARG A 23 -0.60 -8.64 -2.08
CA ARG A 23 -0.06 -9.06 -3.38
C ARG A 23 -1.16 -9.24 -4.42
N GLY A 24 -2.26 -9.89 -4.02
CA GLY A 24 -3.45 -10.01 -4.86
C GLY A 24 -3.90 -8.66 -5.38
N LEU A 25 -4.05 -7.66 -4.49
CA LEU A 25 -4.38 -6.29 -4.92
C LEU A 25 -3.38 -5.78 -5.95
N LEU A 26 -2.07 -5.87 -5.73
CA LEU A 26 -1.07 -5.36 -6.67
C LEU A 26 -1.08 -6.03 -8.05
N GLU A 27 -1.45 -7.30 -8.14
CA GLU A 27 -1.35 -8.10 -9.37
C GLU A 27 -2.59 -8.05 -10.26
N TYR A 28 -3.77 -7.74 -9.70
CA TYR A 28 -4.97 -7.63 -10.53
C TYR A 28 -4.89 -6.42 -11.47
N GLN A 29 -5.49 -6.53 -12.66
CA GLN A 29 -5.74 -5.37 -13.50
C GLN A 29 -7.07 -4.75 -13.07
N MET A 30 -7.04 -3.48 -12.65
CA MET A 30 -8.25 -2.70 -12.42
C MET A 30 -8.67 -1.99 -13.69
N ASN A 31 -9.98 -1.86 -13.89
CA ASN A 31 -10.49 -0.98 -14.92
C ASN A 31 -10.39 0.49 -14.47
N GLU A 32 -10.64 1.41 -15.39
CA GLU A 32 -10.54 2.86 -15.15
C GLU A 32 -11.59 3.40 -14.17
N TYR A 33 -12.53 2.60 -13.65
CA TYR A 33 -13.58 3.02 -12.70
C TYR A 33 -13.39 2.43 -11.29
N GLN A 34 -12.22 1.86 -11.02
CA GLN A 34 -11.88 1.24 -9.74
C GLN A 34 -10.67 1.94 -9.14
N ASP A 35 -10.66 2.08 -7.81
CA ASP A 35 -9.53 2.64 -7.07
C ASP A 35 -8.22 1.93 -7.47
N PRO A 36 -7.12 2.67 -7.68
CA PRO A 36 -5.84 2.07 -8.03
C PRO A 36 -5.44 0.97 -7.06
N ASN A 37 -4.95 -0.15 -7.58
CA ASN A 37 -4.56 -1.27 -6.74
C ASN A 37 -3.45 -0.93 -5.75
N TRP A 38 -2.53 -0.06 -6.14
CA TRP A 38 -1.44 0.36 -5.27
C TRP A 38 -1.94 1.18 -4.08
N THR A 39 -2.99 2.02 -4.23
CA THR A 39 -3.54 2.79 -3.10
C THR A 39 -4.22 1.87 -2.11
N GLN A 40 -5.02 0.91 -2.60
CA GLN A 40 -5.66 -0.09 -1.75
C GLN A 40 -4.62 -0.95 -1.01
N ALA A 41 -3.57 -1.39 -1.72
CA ALA A 41 -2.47 -2.15 -1.14
C ALA A 41 -1.71 -1.34 -0.08
N ALA A 42 -1.40 -0.07 -0.35
CA ALA A 42 -0.69 0.81 0.58
C ALA A 42 -1.49 1.06 1.86
N LEU A 43 -2.79 1.35 1.74
CA LEU A 43 -3.68 1.54 2.90
C LEU A 43 -3.81 0.28 3.74
N LEU A 44 -3.92 -0.90 3.10
CA LEU A 44 -4.00 -2.16 3.83
C LEU A 44 -2.68 -2.47 4.54
N PHE A 45 -1.55 -2.26 3.88
CA PHE A 45 -0.23 -2.45 4.48
C PHE A 45 -0.01 -1.51 5.67
N GLU A 46 -0.31 -0.22 5.51
CA GLU A 46 -0.22 0.77 6.58
C GLU A 46 -1.07 0.40 7.79
N ARG A 47 -2.28 -0.12 7.58
CA ARG A 47 -3.18 -0.46 8.69
C ARG A 47 -2.85 -1.78 9.36
N ALA A 48 -2.38 -2.78 8.61
CA ALA A 48 -2.21 -4.14 9.11
C ALA A 48 -0.76 -4.46 9.52
N VAL A 49 0.22 -3.93 8.80
CA VAL A 49 1.64 -4.31 8.97
C VAL A 49 2.42 -3.27 9.76
N VAL A 50 2.24 -1.98 9.46
CA VAL A 50 3.00 -0.90 10.13
C VAL A 50 2.88 -0.96 11.66
N PRO A 51 1.71 -1.21 12.27
CA PRO A 51 1.60 -1.31 13.74
C PRO A 51 2.35 -2.51 14.37
N CYS A 52 2.77 -3.49 13.56
CA CYS A 52 3.32 -4.77 14.01
C CYS A 52 4.87 -4.83 13.97
N GLU A 53 5.55 -3.67 14.09
CA GLU A 53 6.98 -3.41 13.82
C GLU A 53 7.99 -4.49 14.27
N ARG A 54 7.71 -5.24 15.35
CA ARG A 54 8.66 -6.19 15.97
C ARG A 54 8.54 -7.65 15.50
N TYR A 55 7.53 -7.97 14.70
CA TYR A 55 7.16 -9.36 14.41
C TYR A 55 7.09 -9.68 12.92
N ALA A 56 7.53 -8.76 12.06
CA ALA A 56 7.38 -8.91 10.62
C ALA A 56 8.46 -9.79 9.99
N GLU A 57 8.08 -10.53 8.95
CA GLU A 57 8.99 -11.33 8.13
C GLU A 57 9.56 -10.55 6.93
N GLU A 58 10.72 -10.98 6.40
CA GLU A 58 11.42 -10.32 5.28
C GLU A 58 10.54 -10.18 4.02
N ARG A 59 9.61 -11.12 3.79
CA ARG A 59 8.66 -11.05 2.68
C ARG A 59 7.75 -9.82 2.73
N LEU A 60 7.39 -9.35 3.92
CA LEU A 60 6.62 -8.11 4.10
C LEU A 60 7.46 -6.88 3.79
N TYR A 61 8.77 -6.92 4.03
CA TYR A 61 9.69 -5.86 3.61
C TYR A 61 9.74 -5.73 2.09
N LYS A 62 9.87 -6.85 1.37
CA LYS A 62 9.84 -6.86 -0.11
C LYS A 62 8.51 -6.34 -0.64
N LEU A 63 7.40 -6.77 -0.03
CA LEU A 63 6.07 -6.27 -0.37
C LEU A 63 5.92 -4.75 -0.14
N ALA A 64 6.49 -4.22 0.96
CA ALA A 64 6.50 -2.78 1.20
C ALA A 64 7.25 -2.01 0.11
N GLN A 65 8.40 -2.54 -0.35
CA GLN A 65 9.15 -1.98 -1.47
C GLN A 65 8.31 -1.98 -2.75
N ASP A 66 7.67 -3.11 -3.10
CA ASP A 66 6.81 -3.23 -4.28
C ASP A 66 5.68 -2.17 -4.28
N ILE A 67 5.12 -1.87 -3.11
CA ILE A 67 4.08 -0.83 -2.94
C ILE A 67 4.66 0.56 -3.17
N ILE A 68 5.81 0.87 -2.58
CA ILE A 68 6.45 2.19 -2.72
C ILE A 68 6.82 2.44 -4.18
N ASP A 69 7.44 1.46 -4.84
CA ASP A 69 7.88 1.60 -6.23
C ASP A 69 6.68 1.89 -7.15
N LYS A 70 5.55 1.21 -6.94
CA LYS A 70 4.30 1.52 -7.65
C LYS A 70 3.73 2.88 -7.30
N ALA A 71 3.71 3.26 -6.03
CA ALA A 71 3.21 4.58 -5.62
C ALA A 71 4.03 5.72 -6.25
N GLU A 72 5.35 5.57 -6.32
CA GLU A 72 6.27 6.54 -6.90
C GLU A 72 6.06 6.72 -8.41
N GLN A 73 5.75 5.65 -9.15
CA GLN A 73 5.37 5.73 -10.56
C GLN A 73 4.15 6.64 -10.79
N HIS A 74 3.30 6.78 -9.78
CA HIS A 74 2.12 7.66 -9.78
C HIS A 74 2.33 8.98 -9.01
N GLY A 75 3.58 9.30 -8.62
CA GLY A 75 3.88 10.50 -7.84
C GLY A 75 3.18 10.54 -6.48
N ASN A 76 2.88 9.36 -5.91
CA ASN A 76 2.10 9.10 -4.70
C ASN A 76 0.68 9.68 -4.74
N LYS A 77 0.13 9.88 -5.93
CA LYS A 77 -1.19 10.50 -6.13
C LYS A 77 -2.11 9.58 -6.88
N TRP A 78 -3.36 9.60 -6.47
CA TRP A 78 -4.46 9.07 -7.22
C TRP A 78 -5.29 10.24 -7.73
N VAL A 79 -5.57 10.26 -9.04
CA VAL A 79 -6.42 11.26 -9.67
C VAL A 79 -7.66 10.59 -10.21
N SER A 80 -8.82 11.18 -9.93
CA SER A 80 -10.11 10.73 -10.44
C SER A 80 -10.89 11.91 -11.04
N GLN A 81 -11.80 11.62 -11.95
CA GLN A 81 -12.71 12.59 -12.55
C GLN A 81 -14.15 12.11 -12.41
N VAL A 82 -15.00 12.97 -11.85
CA VAL A 82 -16.45 12.77 -11.85
C VAL A 82 -16.97 12.98 -13.26
N ILE A 83 -17.60 11.95 -13.84
CA ILE A 83 -18.25 12.06 -15.14
C ILE A 83 -19.72 12.47 -14.94
N PRO A 84 -20.19 13.61 -15.49
CA PRO A 84 -21.58 14.02 -15.35
C PRO A 84 -22.55 12.95 -15.84
N GLY A 85 -23.51 12.58 -15.00
CA GLY A 85 -24.50 11.54 -15.30
C GLY A 85 -24.06 10.10 -15.01
N MET A 86 -22.84 9.88 -14.49
CA MET A 86 -22.38 8.58 -14.00
C MET A 86 -22.23 8.58 -12.48
N TYR A 87 -22.46 7.41 -11.85
CA TYR A 87 -22.23 7.23 -10.41
C TYR A 87 -20.76 6.97 -10.06
N ASN A 88 -19.95 6.54 -11.03
CA ASN A 88 -18.55 6.18 -10.82
C ASN A 88 -17.62 7.30 -11.26
N GLU A 89 -16.48 7.41 -10.60
CA GLU A 89 -15.38 8.27 -11.00
C GLU A 89 -14.44 7.51 -11.95
N LYS A 90 -13.87 8.22 -12.93
CA LYS A 90 -12.87 7.68 -13.83
C LYS A 90 -11.48 8.03 -13.34
N ILE A 91 -10.65 7.03 -13.13
CA ILE A 91 -9.25 7.17 -12.73
C ILE A 91 -8.45 7.69 -13.91
N MET A 92 -7.61 8.68 -13.63
CA MET A 92 -6.72 9.31 -14.58
C MET A 92 -5.26 9.07 -14.20
N ASP A 93 -4.38 9.08 -15.20
CA ASP A 93 -2.95 9.07 -14.96
C ASP A 93 -2.53 10.41 -14.32
N PRO A 94 -1.96 10.42 -13.10
CA PRO A 94 -1.53 11.64 -12.43
C PRO A 94 -0.51 12.45 -13.25
N THR A 95 0.27 11.80 -14.11
CA THR A 95 1.27 12.47 -14.96
C THR A 95 0.66 13.22 -16.15
N SER A 96 -0.63 12.94 -16.45
CA SER A 96 -1.35 13.58 -17.55
C SER A 96 -2.08 14.87 -17.15
N ILE A 97 -2.05 15.26 -15.87
CA ILE A 97 -2.79 16.40 -15.32
C ILE A 97 -1.85 17.50 -14.86
N ASP A 98 -2.15 18.74 -15.26
CA ASP A 98 -1.48 19.91 -14.71
C ASP A 98 -1.98 20.17 -13.29
N MET A 99 -1.16 19.82 -12.30
CA MET A 99 -1.48 19.99 -10.88
C MET A 99 -1.63 21.45 -10.45
N ASN A 100 -1.15 22.42 -11.25
CA ASN A 100 -1.35 23.85 -10.97
C ASN A 100 -2.69 24.37 -11.53
N ASN A 101 -3.36 23.58 -12.35
CA ASN A 101 -4.60 23.94 -13.02
C ASN A 101 -5.54 22.72 -13.11
N ILE A 102 -6.00 22.25 -11.94
CA ILE A 102 -6.86 21.09 -11.82
C ILE A 102 -8.25 21.43 -12.40
N PRO A 103 -8.73 20.69 -13.42
CA PRO A 103 -10.03 20.94 -14.02
C PRO A 103 -11.20 20.71 -13.05
N ASP A 104 -12.32 21.38 -13.29
CA ASP A 104 -13.55 21.15 -12.51
C ASP A 104 -14.00 19.68 -12.58
N GLY A 105 -14.38 19.12 -11.43
CA GLY A 105 -14.80 17.72 -11.31
C GLY A 105 -13.65 16.71 -11.27
N VAL A 106 -12.39 17.17 -11.25
CA VAL A 106 -11.21 16.32 -10.99
C VAL A 106 -10.87 16.37 -9.50
N GLU A 107 -10.71 15.19 -8.89
CA GLU A 107 -10.23 15.03 -7.53
C GLU A 107 -8.80 14.47 -7.54
N VAL A 108 -7.95 15.00 -6.66
CA VAL A 108 -6.58 14.50 -6.45
C VAL A 108 -6.44 14.10 -5.00
N ARG A 109 -6.15 12.82 -4.76
CA ARG A 109 -5.85 12.28 -3.44
C ARG A 109 -4.37 11.99 -3.30
N ASP A 110 -3.75 12.57 -2.28
CA ASP A 110 -2.33 12.44 -1.98
C ASP A 110 -2.13 11.40 -0.88
N TYR A 111 -1.22 10.44 -1.12
CA TYR A 111 -0.89 9.35 -0.21
C TYR A 111 0.53 9.46 0.37
N ASN A 112 1.15 10.64 0.31
CA ASN A 112 2.51 10.86 0.81
C ASN A 112 2.67 10.45 2.28
N ASP A 113 1.67 10.71 3.13
CA ASP A 113 1.73 10.31 4.55
C ASP A 113 1.72 8.79 4.71
N THR A 114 0.83 8.09 3.99
CA THR A 114 0.81 6.62 3.96
C THR A 114 2.15 6.06 3.49
N ILE A 115 2.69 6.56 2.38
CA ILE A 115 3.99 6.12 1.85
C ILE A 115 5.13 6.45 2.82
N LYS A 116 5.09 7.60 3.48
CA LYS A 116 6.06 7.98 4.52
C LYS A 116 6.01 7.04 5.72
N ASN A 117 4.82 6.63 6.15
CA ASN A 117 4.65 5.68 7.25
C ASN A 117 5.21 4.30 6.89
N ILE A 118 4.97 3.82 5.67
CA ILE A 118 5.54 2.56 5.17
C ILE A 118 7.07 2.65 5.12
N ARG A 119 7.64 3.74 4.57
CA ARG A 119 9.11 3.96 4.55
C ARG A 119 9.71 4.00 5.95
N LYS A 120 9.04 4.67 6.90
CA LYS A 120 9.49 4.71 8.30
C LYS A 120 9.52 3.29 8.88
N TRP A 121 8.47 2.51 8.66
CA TRP A 121 8.42 1.11 9.09
C TRP A 121 9.55 0.28 8.48
N MET A 122 9.84 0.44 7.17
CA MET A 122 10.93 -0.27 6.50
C MET A 122 12.30 0.06 7.11
N LYS A 123 12.53 1.33 7.46
CA LYS A 123 13.74 1.75 8.15
C LYS A 123 13.86 1.10 9.53
N THR A 124 12.79 1.16 10.34
CA THR A 124 12.75 0.51 11.66
C THR A 124 13.00 -1.00 11.56
N TYR A 125 12.41 -1.67 10.55
CA TYR A 125 12.61 -3.10 10.30
C TYR A 125 14.09 -3.43 10.04
N GLN A 126 14.78 -2.63 9.23
CA GLN A 126 16.21 -2.83 8.95
C GLN A 126 17.07 -2.61 10.20
N GLU A 127 16.81 -1.56 10.98
CA GLU A 127 17.53 -1.26 12.23
C GLU A 127 17.43 -2.42 13.22
N ASN A 128 16.23 -2.95 13.45
CA ASN A 128 16.01 -4.08 14.36
C ASN A 128 16.67 -5.39 13.89
N ARG A 129 16.97 -5.54 12.59
CA ARG A 129 17.60 -6.73 12.05
C ARG A 129 19.12 -6.73 12.25
N ILE A 130 19.73 -5.54 12.36
CA ILE A 130 21.17 -5.38 12.64
C ILE A 130 21.47 -5.76 14.09
N ASP A 131 20.57 -5.47 15.03
CA ASP A 131 20.75 -5.78 16.46
C ASP A 131 20.65 -7.29 16.80
N LEU A 132 20.33 -8.14 15.81
CA LEU A 132 20.17 -9.59 15.95
C LEU A 132 21.34 -10.40 15.37
N ILE A 133 22.38 -9.74 14.81
CA ILE A 133 23.59 -10.35 14.24
C ILE A 133 24.78 -10.06 15.16
#